data_AF-A0A8H3QK34-F1
#
_entry.id   AF-A0A8H3QK34-F1
#
_cell.length_a   1.000
_cell.length_b   1.000
_cell.length_c   1.000
_cell.angle_alpha   90.00
_cell.angle_beta   90.00
_cell.angle_gamma   90.00
#
_symmetry.space_group_name_H-M   'P 1'
#
loop_
_entity.id
_entity.type
_entity.pdbx_description
1 polymer ?
#
loop_
_entity_poly.entity_id
_entity_poly.type
_entity_poly.pdbx_seq_one_letter_code
_entity_poly.pdbx_strand_id
1 'polypeptide(L)'
;MDETTDDYSRSVVNTIFCYRNEIKLVSVDFLERVNNTTIGQVLMTTLTHFNIPFNLPRLFLSDSAAYMKKCYHEILSPLMPNLIHAPCCAHILNLIRPYYLLAIFFKAELDNDKKHNTLTIINSCLQNEQELGLIIIYLNFISFYASEFIQCLDFFQKIKKPVIPFAELRLQQLTAYIETYRNSNNFSPSLENLIIQHQFNIHEIYSVFRMAFEVAYNKFTAHIPNHPALKEFENPSDELLREWKIYCGLNNELISEV
;
A
#
# COMPACT_ATOMS: atom_id res chain seq x y z
N MET A 1 -8.86 -1.89 9.07
CA MET A 1 -8.04 -3.02 9.54
C MET A 1 -7.39 -3.63 8.33
N ASP A 2 -6.10 -3.85 8.44
CA ASP A 2 -5.27 -4.38 7.35
C ASP A 2 -4.61 -5.66 7.82
N GLU A 3 -4.74 -6.73 7.04
CA GLU A 3 -4.14 -8.04 7.32
C GLU A 3 -2.94 -8.24 6.40
N THR A 4 -1.81 -8.62 6.98
CA THR A 4 -0.60 -8.95 6.25
C THR A 4 0.08 -10.16 6.88
N THR A 5 1.19 -10.61 6.32
CA THR A 5 1.97 -11.74 6.82
C THR A 5 3.40 -11.29 7.10
N ASP A 6 3.93 -11.64 8.28
CA ASP A 6 5.34 -11.34 8.62
C ASP A 6 6.33 -12.34 7.99
N ASP A 7 7.62 -12.07 8.14
CA ASP A 7 8.70 -12.94 7.65
C ASP A 7 8.71 -14.35 8.27
N TYR A 8 7.95 -14.58 9.34
CA TYR A 8 7.78 -15.86 10.01
C TYR A 8 6.46 -16.55 9.62
N SER A 9 5.77 -16.04 8.59
CA SER A 9 4.48 -16.54 8.12
C SER A 9 3.35 -16.46 9.15
N ARG A 10 3.46 -15.55 10.12
CA ARG A 10 2.38 -15.24 11.07
C ARG A 10 1.53 -14.13 10.50
N SER A 11 0.22 -14.23 10.67
CA SER A 11 -0.67 -13.14 10.28
C SER A 11 -0.50 -11.97 11.25
N VAL A 12 -0.37 -10.79 10.68
CA VAL A 12 -0.27 -9.52 11.39
C VAL A 12 -1.49 -8.69 11.04
N VAL A 13 -2.22 -8.26 12.05
CA VAL A 13 -3.44 -7.46 11.90
C VAL A 13 -3.17 -6.06 12.43
N ASN A 14 -3.17 -5.10 11.52
CA ASN A 14 -3.01 -3.69 11.81
C ASN A 14 -4.38 -3.03 12.01
N THR A 15 -4.61 -2.48 13.21
CA THR A 15 -5.80 -1.68 13.50
C THR A 15 -5.43 -0.20 13.42
N ILE A 16 -6.12 0.51 12.53
CA ILE A 16 -5.87 1.92 12.23
C ILE A 16 -7.17 2.68 12.45
N PHE A 17 -7.11 3.76 13.22
CA PHE A 17 -8.22 4.69 13.38
C PHE A 17 -8.04 5.91 12.49
N CYS A 18 -9.15 6.37 11.94
CA CYS A 18 -9.24 7.59 11.16
C CYS A 18 -10.32 8.51 11.77
N TYR A 19 -9.96 9.75 12.10
CA TYR A 19 -10.90 10.76 12.60
C TYR A 19 -10.49 12.15 12.11
N ARG A 20 -11.41 12.87 11.45
CA ARG A 20 -11.17 14.23 10.92
C ARG A 20 -9.86 14.35 10.10
N ASN A 21 -9.61 13.39 9.21
CA ASN A 21 -8.41 13.27 8.38
C ASN A 21 -7.09 12.95 9.13
N GLU A 22 -7.12 12.74 10.45
CA GLU A 22 -5.98 12.16 11.15
C GLU A 22 -6.07 10.64 11.14
N ILE A 23 -4.94 10.00 10.84
CA ILE A 23 -4.80 8.55 10.78
C ILE A 23 -3.78 8.13 11.83
N LYS A 24 -4.12 7.15 12.67
CA LYS A 24 -3.20 6.58 13.65
C LYS A 24 -3.28 5.07 13.64
N LEU A 25 -2.12 4.43 13.58
CA LEU A 25 -1.97 3.01 13.89
C LEU A 25 -2.11 2.86 15.40
N VAL A 26 -3.12 2.09 15.84
CA VAL A 26 -3.48 1.97 17.25
C VAL A 26 -3.24 0.59 17.83
N SER A 27 -3.18 -0.44 16.98
CA SER A 27 -2.79 -1.79 17.39
C SER A 27 -2.12 -2.53 16.25
N VAL A 28 -1.18 -3.41 16.60
CA VAL A 28 -0.53 -4.39 15.72
C VAL A 28 -0.58 -5.73 16.44
N ASP A 29 -1.45 -6.62 15.96
CA ASP A 29 -1.73 -7.89 16.61
C ASP A 29 -1.18 -9.06 15.79
N PHE A 30 -0.39 -9.92 16.42
CA PHE A 30 0.14 -11.14 15.80
C PHE A 30 -0.79 -12.31 16.10
N LEU A 31 -1.38 -12.91 15.07
CA LEU A 31 -2.35 -13.99 15.21
C LEU A 31 -1.78 -15.29 14.60
N GLU A 32 -1.89 -16.39 15.34
CA GLU A 32 -1.59 -17.73 14.80
C GLU A 32 -2.62 -18.18 13.76
N ARG A 33 -3.88 -17.73 13.90
CA ARG A 33 -4.98 -18.02 12.99
C ARG A 33 -5.89 -16.82 12.81
N VAL A 34 -6.14 -16.47 11.55
CA VAL A 34 -7.09 -15.41 11.18
C VAL A 34 -8.42 -16.04 10.77
N ASN A 35 -9.49 -15.61 11.43
CA ASN A 35 -10.86 -15.91 11.07
C ASN A 35 -11.77 -14.77 11.52
N ASN A 36 -13.07 -14.88 11.23
CA ASN A 36 -14.04 -13.85 11.59
C ASN A 36 -14.06 -13.54 13.09
N THR A 37 -13.99 -14.57 13.94
CA THR A 37 -14.00 -14.43 15.40
C THR A 37 -12.74 -13.73 15.91
N THR A 38 -11.55 -14.12 15.43
CA THR A 38 -10.30 -13.53 15.92
C THR A 38 -10.16 -12.06 15.49
N ILE A 39 -10.57 -11.71 14.26
CA ILE A 39 -10.64 -10.30 13.83
C ILE A 39 -11.62 -9.50 14.70
N GLY A 40 -12.81 -10.06 14.94
CA GLY A 40 -13.81 -9.41 15.79
C GLY A 40 -13.26 -9.15 17.19
N GLN A 41 -12.61 -10.14 17.80
CA GLN A 41 -11.97 -10.01 19.11
C GLN A 41 -10.89 -8.93 19.14
N VAL A 42 -10.03 -8.86 18.13
CA VAL A 42 -9.00 -7.81 18.02
C VAL A 42 -9.65 -6.43 18.02
N LEU A 43 -10.67 -6.21 17.17
CA LEU A 43 -11.34 -4.91 17.08
C LEU A 43 -12.05 -4.54 18.38
N MET A 44 -12.78 -5.48 18.99
CA MET A 44 -13.51 -5.25 20.24
C MET A 44 -12.56 -4.95 21.40
N THR A 45 -11.45 -5.68 21.48
CA THR A 45 -10.41 -5.45 22.50
C THR A 45 -9.78 -4.07 22.31
N THR A 46 -9.47 -3.70 21.07
CA THR A 46 -8.90 -2.38 20.75
C THR A 46 -9.86 -1.26 21.12
N LEU A 47 -11.12 -1.33 20.72
CA LEU A 47 -12.12 -0.30 21.05
C LEU A 47 -12.32 -0.17 22.57
N THR A 48 -12.37 -1.29 23.28
CA THR A 48 -12.49 -1.29 24.75
C THR A 48 -11.26 -0.69 25.41
N HIS A 49 -10.06 -1.02 24.92
CA HIS A 49 -8.79 -0.46 25.44
C HIS A 49 -8.74 1.07 25.34
N PHE A 50 -9.23 1.63 24.23
CA PHE A 50 -9.31 3.08 24.02
C PHE A 50 -10.59 3.73 24.57
N ASN A 51 -11.43 2.97 25.29
CA ASN A 51 -12.74 3.41 25.80
C ASN A 51 -13.63 4.03 24.71
N ILE A 52 -13.58 3.48 23.50
CA ILE A 52 -14.40 3.94 22.37
C ILE A 52 -15.77 3.25 22.45
N PRO A 53 -16.86 4.01 22.56
CA PRO A 53 -18.18 3.42 22.62
C PRO A 53 -18.56 2.83 21.25
N PHE A 54 -19.20 1.66 21.26
CA PHE A 54 -19.52 0.88 20.04
C PHE A 54 -20.51 1.55 19.08
N ASN A 55 -21.17 2.63 19.51
CA ASN A 55 -22.02 3.45 18.65
C ASN A 55 -21.25 4.55 17.88
N LEU A 56 -19.96 4.76 18.17
CA LEU A 56 -19.13 5.78 17.56
C LEU A 56 -18.55 5.36 16.20
N PRO A 57 -17.97 4.15 16.04
CA PRO A 57 -17.46 3.71 14.75
C PRO A 57 -18.54 3.75 13.67
N ARG A 58 -18.22 4.38 12.53
CA ARG A 58 -19.13 4.53 11.38
C ARG A 58 -18.71 3.70 10.18
N LEU A 59 -17.41 3.44 10.05
CA LEU A 59 -16.83 2.75 8.90
C LEU A 59 -15.86 1.68 9.38
N PHE A 60 -16.09 0.45 8.94
CA PHE A 60 -15.14 -0.65 9.01
C PHE A 60 -14.56 -0.87 7.62
N LEU A 61 -13.32 -0.43 7.41
CA LEU A 61 -12.59 -0.64 6.16
C LEU A 61 -11.68 -1.86 6.33
N SER A 62 -11.82 -2.90 5.51
CA SER A 62 -10.97 -4.10 5.53
C SER A 62 -10.73 -4.64 4.13
N ASP A 63 -9.92 -5.68 3.96
CA ASP A 63 -9.88 -6.44 2.71
C ASP A 63 -11.26 -7.08 2.35
N SER A 64 -11.32 -7.69 1.17
CA SER A 64 -12.53 -8.35 0.65
C SER A 64 -12.64 -9.84 1.00
N ALA A 65 -11.80 -10.36 1.90
CA ALA A 65 -11.78 -11.76 2.26
C ALA A 65 -13.11 -12.20 2.90
N ALA A 66 -13.50 -13.45 2.63
CA ALA A 66 -14.78 -13.99 3.08
C ALA A 66 -14.95 -13.91 4.61
N TYR A 67 -13.87 -14.11 5.36
CA TYR A 67 -13.91 -14.06 6.82
C TYR A 67 -14.04 -12.62 7.36
N MET A 68 -13.56 -11.59 6.65
CA MET A 68 -13.77 -10.18 7.02
C MET A 68 -15.24 -9.78 6.83
N LYS A 69 -15.84 -10.16 5.69
CA LYS A 69 -17.28 -9.97 5.45
C LYS A 69 -18.12 -10.69 6.49
N LYS A 70 -17.74 -11.93 6.81
CA LYS A 70 -18.39 -12.74 7.85
C LYS A 70 -18.26 -12.10 9.25
N CYS A 71 -17.09 -11.55 9.59
CA CYS A 71 -16.87 -10.80 10.84
C CYS A 71 -17.84 -9.62 10.94
N TYR A 72 -17.96 -8.83 9.87
CA TYR A 72 -18.91 -7.72 9.86
C TYR A 72 -20.35 -8.20 10.09
N HIS A 73 -20.82 -9.19 9.32
CA HIS A 73 -22.21 -9.63 9.40
C HIS A 73 -22.57 -10.30 10.73
N GLU A 74 -21.70 -11.17 11.25
CA GLU A 74 -22.02 -12.00 12.41
C GLU A 74 -21.64 -11.36 13.75
N ILE A 75 -20.63 -10.48 13.77
CA ILE A 75 -20.07 -9.95 15.02
C ILE A 75 -20.27 -8.44 15.11
N LEU A 76 -19.85 -7.68 14.09
CA LEU A 76 -19.80 -6.21 14.22
C LEU A 76 -21.16 -5.56 14.01
N SER A 77 -21.91 -5.94 12.98
CA SER A 77 -23.21 -5.35 12.64
C SER A 77 -24.25 -5.50 13.78
N PRO A 78 -24.36 -6.66 14.47
CA PRO A 78 -25.25 -6.78 15.63
C PRO A 78 -24.87 -5.89 16.82
N LEU A 79 -23.58 -5.61 17.00
CA LEU A 79 -23.06 -4.82 18.13
C LEU A 79 -22.95 -3.33 17.82
N MET A 80 -22.80 -2.97 16.54
CA MET A 80 -22.57 -1.62 16.03
C MET A 80 -23.53 -1.35 14.87
N PRO A 81 -24.81 -1.06 15.14
CA PRO A 81 -25.85 -0.97 14.11
C PRO A 81 -25.65 0.18 13.11
N ASN A 82 -24.83 1.17 13.45
CA ASN A 82 -24.48 2.30 12.60
C ASN A 82 -23.17 2.10 11.81
N LEU A 83 -22.52 0.95 11.97
CA LEU A 83 -21.27 0.64 11.31
C LEU A 83 -21.54 0.15 9.89
N ILE A 84 -20.85 0.73 8.91
CA ILE A 84 -20.86 0.29 7.52
C ILE A 84 -19.56 -0.45 7.23
N HIS A 85 -19.64 -1.58 6.54
CA HIS A 85 -18.45 -2.26 6.01
C HIS A 85 -18.13 -1.76 4.61
N ALA A 86 -16.88 -1.36 4.39
CA ALA A 86 -16.34 -1.04 3.08
C ALA A 86 -15.17 -1.99 2.77
N PRO A 87 -15.27 -2.83 1.74
CA PRO A 87 -14.14 -3.60 1.27
C PRO A 87 -13.10 -2.70 0.60
N CYS A 88 -11.82 -3.00 0.82
CA CYS A 88 -10.69 -2.27 0.29
C CYS A 88 -10.59 -2.46 -1.21
N CYS A 89 -10.69 -1.37 -1.95
CA CYS A 89 -10.57 -1.35 -3.40
C CYS A 89 -9.17 -1.79 -3.89
N ALA A 90 -8.10 -1.66 -3.09
CA ALA A 90 -6.75 -2.00 -3.54
C ALA A 90 -6.58 -3.50 -3.87
N HIS A 91 -7.15 -4.38 -3.05
CA HIS A 91 -7.14 -5.82 -3.31
C HIS A 91 -8.02 -6.20 -4.50
N ILE A 92 -9.19 -5.56 -4.61
CA ILE A 92 -10.12 -5.70 -5.73
C ILE A 92 -9.47 -5.24 -7.04
N LEU A 93 -8.79 -4.10 -7.06
CA LEU A 93 -8.07 -3.58 -8.24
C LEU A 93 -6.90 -4.49 -8.65
N ASN A 94 -6.26 -5.16 -7.69
CA ASN A 94 -5.22 -6.14 -7.96
C ASN A 94 -5.77 -7.45 -8.57
N LEU A 95 -6.97 -7.87 -8.16
CA LEU A 95 -7.65 -9.06 -8.70
C LEU A 95 -8.38 -8.79 -10.03
N ILE A 96 -8.88 -7.56 -10.21
CA ILE A 96 -9.69 -7.15 -11.36
C ILE A 96 -8.80 -6.57 -12.46
N ARG A 97 -7.83 -7.37 -12.93
CA ARG A 97 -7.09 -7.08 -14.17
C ARG A 97 -8.02 -6.81 -15.37
N PRO A 98 -9.22 -7.42 -15.47
CA PRO A 98 -10.21 -7.05 -16.47
C PRO A 98 -11.19 -5.99 -15.93
N TYR A 99 -10.98 -4.74 -16.31
CA TYR A 99 -11.78 -3.55 -15.96
C TYR A 99 -13.31 -3.71 -16.07
N TYR A 100 -13.81 -4.61 -16.91
CA TYR A 100 -15.23 -4.94 -17.00
C TYR A 100 -15.80 -5.57 -15.71
N LEU A 101 -15.00 -6.32 -14.96
CA LEU A 101 -15.42 -6.90 -13.68
C LEU A 101 -15.61 -5.84 -12.59
N LEU A 102 -14.94 -4.69 -12.71
CA LEU A 102 -15.06 -3.59 -11.75
C LEU A 102 -16.46 -2.99 -11.81
N ALA A 103 -16.95 -2.72 -13.03
CA ALA A 103 -18.31 -2.25 -13.27
C ALA A 103 -19.35 -3.28 -12.79
N ILE A 104 -19.15 -4.57 -13.07
CA ILE A 104 -20.06 -5.64 -12.63
C ILE A 104 -20.10 -5.74 -11.10
N PHE A 105 -18.94 -5.69 -10.46
CA PHE A 105 -18.82 -5.78 -9.00
C PHE A 105 -19.57 -4.63 -8.32
N PHE A 106 -19.26 -3.38 -8.68
CA PHE A 106 -19.91 -2.23 -8.05
C PHE A 106 -21.41 -2.19 -8.37
N LYS A 107 -21.82 -2.69 -9.54
CA LYS A 107 -23.23 -2.83 -9.87
C LYS A 107 -23.94 -3.81 -8.93
N ALA A 108 -23.33 -4.98 -8.70
CA ALA A 108 -23.87 -5.99 -7.78
C ALA A 108 -23.92 -5.47 -6.33
N GLU A 109 -22.89 -4.75 -5.87
CA GLU A 109 -22.90 -4.13 -4.53
C GLU A 109 -23.99 -3.07 -4.39
N LEU A 110 -24.24 -2.24 -5.41
CA LEU A 110 -25.35 -1.28 -5.40
C LEU A 110 -26.72 -1.98 -5.41
N ASP A 111 -26.84 -3.09 -6.13
CA ASP A 111 -28.09 -3.86 -6.13
C ASP A 111 -28.41 -4.46 -4.75
N ASN A 112 -27.37 -4.76 -3.96
CA ASN A 112 -27.49 -5.20 -2.56
C ASN A 112 -27.86 -4.05 -1.60
N ASP A 113 -27.34 -2.84 -1.81
CA ASP A 113 -27.70 -1.64 -1.03
C ASP A 113 -28.02 -0.43 -1.91
N LYS A 114 -29.26 -0.40 -2.40
CA LYS A 114 -29.76 0.62 -3.36
C LYS A 114 -29.78 2.04 -2.82
N LYS A 115 -29.65 2.24 -1.51
CA LYS A 115 -29.65 3.57 -0.88
C LYS A 115 -28.24 4.13 -0.67
N HIS A 116 -27.22 3.34 -1.00
CA HIS A 116 -25.84 3.74 -0.76
C HIS A 116 -25.36 4.80 -1.75
N ASN A 117 -25.39 6.07 -1.32
CA ASN A 117 -25.04 7.22 -2.15
C ASN A 117 -23.66 7.09 -2.85
N THR A 118 -22.64 6.62 -2.15
CA THR A 118 -21.31 6.42 -2.74
C THR A 118 -21.30 5.34 -3.83
N LEU A 119 -22.00 4.22 -3.65
CA LEU A 119 -22.10 3.17 -4.67
C LEU A 119 -22.87 3.66 -5.88
N THR A 120 -23.88 4.52 -5.69
CA THR A 120 -24.58 5.19 -6.78
C THR A 120 -23.63 6.07 -7.59
N ILE A 121 -22.81 6.89 -6.93
CA ILE A 121 -21.83 7.77 -7.59
C ILE A 121 -20.77 6.96 -8.33
N ILE A 122 -20.21 5.93 -7.69
CA ILE A 122 -19.20 5.04 -8.31
C ILE A 122 -19.81 4.36 -9.54
N ASN A 123 -21.02 3.81 -9.42
CA ASN A 123 -21.69 3.20 -10.57
C ASN A 123 -21.97 4.20 -11.68
N SER A 124 -22.44 5.42 -11.39
CA SER A 124 -22.65 6.43 -12.43
C SER A 124 -21.35 6.77 -13.15
N CYS A 125 -20.24 6.84 -12.42
CA CYS A 125 -18.90 7.06 -12.97
C CYS A 125 -18.48 5.90 -13.88
N LEU A 126 -18.65 4.65 -13.43
CA LEU A 126 -18.27 3.45 -14.19
C LEU A 126 -19.18 3.20 -15.41
N GLN A 127 -20.39 3.76 -15.45
CA GLN A 127 -21.28 3.70 -16.62
C GLN A 127 -20.99 4.81 -17.65
N ASN A 128 -20.26 5.86 -17.27
CA ASN A 128 -19.81 6.90 -18.19
C ASN A 128 -18.59 6.38 -18.98
N GLU A 129 -18.72 6.24 -20.29
CA GLU A 129 -17.66 5.69 -21.15
C GLU A 129 -16.35 6.49 -21.07
N GLN A 130 -16.44 7.83 -20.96
CA GLN A 130 -15.27 8.69 -20.88
C GLN A 130 -14.57 8.53 -19.52
N GLU A 131 -15.33 8.58 -18.42
CA GLU A 131 -14.76 8.39 -17.08
C GLU A 131 -14.18 6.98 -16.90
N LEU A 132 -14.88 5.95 -17.39
CA LEU A 132 -14.38 4.58 -17.41
C LEU A 132 -13.08 4.46 -18.23
N GLY A 133 -13.03 5.08 -19.41
CA GLY A 133 -11.82 5.11 -20.24
C GLY A 133 -10.63 5.74 -19.50
N LEU A 134 -10.86 6.84 -18.79
CA LEU A 134 -9.83 7.49 -17.98
C LEU A 134 -9.33 6.58 -16.85
N ILE A 135 -10.25 5.92 -16.14
CA ILE A 135 -9.93 4.96 -15.08
C ILE A 135 -9.08 3.80 -15.65
N ILE A 136 -9.45 3.26 -16.81
CA ILE A 136 -8.71 2.18 -17.48
C ILE A 136 -7.28 2.64 -17.78
N ILE A 137 -7.12 3.83 -18.35
CA ILE A 137 -5.80 4.40 -18.68
C ILE A 137 -4.94 4.52 -17.41
N TYR A 138 -5.49 5.07 -16.33
CA TYR A 138 -4.75 5.28 -15.08
C TYR A 138 -4.38 3.97 -14.37
N LEU A 139 -5.27 2.98 -14.36
CA LEU A 139 -4.97 1.67 -13.80
C LEU A 139 -3.87 0.95 -14.59
N ASN A 140 -3.89 1.04 -15.92
CA ASN A 140 -2.80 0.48 -16.74
C ASN A 140 -1.48 1.23 -16.50
N PHE A 141 -1.52 2.55 -16.36
CA PHE A 141 -0.33 3.33 -16.01
C PHE A 141 0.27 2.86 -14.69
N ILE A 142 -0.53 2.76 -13.63
CA ILE A 142 -0.08 2.26 -12.33
C ILE A 142 0.47 0.84 -12.48
N SER A 143 -0.24 -0.05 -13.18
CA SER A 143 0.20 -1.43 -13.38
C SER A 143 1.54 -1.55 -14.11
N PHE A 144 1.82 -0.68 -15.08
CA PHE A 144 3.07 -0.75 -15.84
C PHE A 144 4.25 -0.16 -15.07
N TYR A 145 4.02 0.89 -14.28
CA TYR A 145 5.11 1.65 -13.68
C TYR A 145 5.30 1.42 -12.17
N ALA A 146 4.37 0.74 -11.50
CA ALA A 146 4.51 0.41 -10.07
C ALA A 146 5.56 -0.68 -9.78
N SER A 147 5.94 -1.48 -10.79
CA SER A 147 6.81 -2.65 -10.60
C SER A 147 8.17 -2.31 -9.98
N GLU A 148 8.80 -1.21 -10.38
CA GLU A 148 10.09 -0.79 -9.82
C GLU A 148 9.99 -0.36 -8.36
N PHE A 149 8.89 0.30 -7.99
CA PHE A 149 8.62 0.67 -6.60
C PHE A 149 8.40 -0.58 -5.74
N ILE A 150 7.62 -1.55 -6.25
CA ILE A 150 7.36 -2.82 -5.56
C ILE A 150 8.67 -3.60 -5.38
N GLN A 151 9.47 -3.73 -6.43
CA GLN A 151 10.77 -4.41 -6.35
C GLN A 151 11.74 -3.71 -5.39
N CYS A 152 11.69 -2.38 -5.31
CA CYS A 152 12.49 -1.63 -4.34
C CYS A 152 12.03 -1.90 -2.90
N LEU A 153 10.72 -1.87 -2.66
CA LEU A 153 10.16 -2.23 -1.36
C LEU A 153 10.52 -3.66 -0.97
N ASP A 154 10.33 -4.62 -1.88
CA ASP A 154 10.65 -6.02 -1.68
C ASP A 154 12.12 -6.25 -1.34
N PHE A 155 13.04 -5.52 -1.99
CA PHE A 155 14.47 -5.59 -1.70
C PHE A 155 14.75 -5.22 -0.24
N PHE A 156 14.17 -4.13 0.25
CA PHE A 156 14.38 -3.66 1.62
C PHE A 156 13.62 -4.48 2.67
N GLN A 157 12.48 -5.09 2.31
CA GLN A 157 11.70 -5.92 3.22
C GLN A 157 12.25 -7.34 3.35
N LYS A 158 12.60 -8.00 2.25
CA LYS A 158 13.00 -9.42 2.24
C LYS A 158 14.43 -9.64 2.70
N ILE A 159 15.31 -8.66 2.47
CA ILE A 159 16.71 -8.79 2.87
C ILE A 159 16.83 -8.30 4.31
N LYS A 160 16.85 -9.23 5.28
CA LYS A 160 16.99 -8.93 6.71
C LYS A 160 18.26 -8.13 7.08
N LYS A 161 19.26 -8.08 6.18
CA LYS A 161 20.51 -7.31 6.31
C LYS A 161 21.04 -6.88 4.92
N PRO A 162 20.51 -5.81 4.30
CA PRO A 162 21.02 -5.36 3.02
C PRO A 162 22.44 -4.83 3.20
N VAL A 163 23.38 -5.30 2.36
CA VAL A 163 24.76 -4.77 2.37
C VAL A 163 24.71 -3.37 1.76
N ILE A 164 25.42 -2.43 2.38
CA ILE A 164 25.39 -0.99 2.06
C ILE A 164 25.48 -0.70 0.54
N PRO A 165 26.43 -1.26 -0.22
CA PRO A 165 26.55 -0.96 -1.65
C PRO A 165 25.33 -1.40 -2.46
N PHE A 166 24.64 -2.46 -2.05
CA PHE A 166 23.41 -2.91 -2.72
C PHE A 166 22.22 -2.01 -2.40
N ALA A 167 22.14 -1.50 -1.17
CA ALA A 167 21.12 -0.53 -0.79
C ALA A 167 21.29 0.78 -1.57
N GLU A 168 22.51 1.31 -1.65
CA GLU A 168 22.83 2.50 -2.44
C GLU A 168 22.53 2.30 -3.92
N LEU A 169 22.99 1.19 -4.50
CA LEU A 169 22.72 0.86 -5.90
C LEU A 169 21.21 0.78 -6.17
N ARG A 170 20.43 0.19 -5.26
CA ARG A 170 18.98 0.10 -5.42
C ARG A 170 18.31 1.48 -5.37
N LEU A 171 18.74 2.35 -4.46
CA LEU A 171 18.22 3.72 -4.37
C LEU A 171 18.61 4.56 -5.62
N GLN A 172 19.83 4.41 -6.13
CA GLN A 172 20.28 5.06 -7.37
C GLN A 172 19.46 4.59 -8.58
N GLN A 173 19.20 3.29 -8.70
CA GLN A 173 18.34 2.73 -9.75
C GLN A 173 16.92 3.31 -9.69
N LEU A 174 16.31 3.35 -8.50
CA LEU A 174 14.98 3.93 -8.32
C LEU A 174 14.98 5.44 -8.64
N THR A 175 16.03 6.16 -8.26
CA THR A 175 16.19 7.60 -8.57
C THR A 175 16.22 7.81 -10.09
N ALA A 176 17.08 7.09 -10.81
CA ALA A 176 17.20 7.19 -12.26
C ALA A 176 15.88 6.82 -12.97
N TYR A 177 15.17 5.82 -12.45
CA TYR A 177 13.86 5.43 -12.97
C TYR A 177 12.83 6.57 -12.85
N ILE A 178 12.69 7.17 -11.67
CA ILE A 178 11.77 8.29 -11.44
C ILE A 178 12.15 9.49 -12.30
N GLU A 179 13.45 9.82 -12.39
CA GLU A 179 13.96 10.94 -13.18
C GLU A 179 13.73 10.75 -14.69
N THR A 180 13.81 9.51 -15.17
CA THR A 180 13.52 9.18 -16.57
C THR A 180 12.07 9.54 -16.90
N TYR A 181 11.11 9.12 -16.08
CA TYR A 181 9.69 9.26 -16.42
C TYR A 181 9.07 10.61 -16.06
N ARG A 182 9.61 11.34 -15.07
CA ARG A 182 9.18 12.75 -14.85
C ARG A 182 9.52 13.64 -16.05
N ASN A 183 10.62 13.33 -16.75
CA ASN A 183 11.10 14.08 -17.91
C ASN A 183 10.69 13.44 -19.25
N SER A 184 9.95 12.33 -19.21
CA SER A 184 9.63 11.59 -20.43
C SER A 184 8.53 12.26 -21.25
N ASN A 185 8.75 12.31 -22.56
CA ASN A 185 7.73 12.68 -23.54
C ASN A 185 6.95 11.48 -24.05
N ASN A 186 7.42 10.26 -23.76
CA ASN A 186 6.84 9.02 -24.28
C ASN A 186 6.61 8.01 -23.16
N PHE A 187 5.49 7.31 -23.21
CA PHE A 187 5.19 6.19 -22.33
C PHE A 187 5.02 4.92 -23.17
N SER A 188 4.70 3.80 -22.52
CA SER A 188 4.55 2.50 -23.19
C SER A 188 3.59 2.61 -24.40
N PRO A 189 3.93 2.02 -25.56
CA PRO A 189 3.04 2.00 -26.72
C PRO A 189 1.65 1.41 -26.42
N SER A 190 1.58 0.49 -25.45
CA SER A 190 0.30 -0.05 -24.99
C SER A 190 -0.59 0.99 -24.32
N LEU A 191 -0.02 1.96 -23.58
CA LEU A 191 -0.78 3.07 -23.00
C LEU A 191 -1.19 4.08 -24.06
N GLU A 192 -0.30 4.37 -25.00
CA GLU A 192 -0.59 5.26 -26.12
C GLU A 192 -1.81 4.77 -26.91
N ASN A 193 -1.83 3.48 -27.25
CA ASN A 193 -2.97 2.85 -27.93
C ASN A 193 -4.26 2.97 -27.12
N LEU A 194 -4.21 2.77 -25.79
CA LEU A 194 -5.40 2.93 -24.92
C LEU A 194 -5.92 4.36 -24.90
N ILE A 195 -5.01 5.35 -24.81
CA ILE A 195 -5.36 6.77 -24.81
C ILE A 195 -6.06 7.14 -26.12
N ILE A 196 -5.50 6.72 -27.26
CA ILE A 196 -6.06 6.96 -28.59
C ILE A 196 -7.41 6.26 -28.76
N GLN A 197 -7.51 4.99 -28.32
CA GLN A 197 -8.74 4.20 -28.39
C GLN A 197 -9.89 4.88 -27.63
N HIS A 198 -9.61 5.47 -26.47
CA HIS A 198 -10.59 6.21 -25.67
C HIS A 198 -10.70 7.70 -26.05
N GLN A 199 -10.10 8.12 -27.16
CA GLN A 199 -10.21 9.47 -27.72
C GLN A 199 -9.74 10.60 -26.79
N PHE A 200 -8.78 10.31 -25.91
CA PHE A 200 -8.18 11.31 -25.04
C PHE A 200 -7.02 12.03 -25.71
N ASN A 201 -6.78 13.29 -25.31
CA ASN A 201 -5.59 14.02 -25.72
C ASN A 201 -4.35 13.43 -25.04
N ILE A 202 -3.47 12.85 -25.85
CA ILE A 202 -2.24 12.20 -25.38
C ILE A 202 -1.33 13.13 -24.58
N HIS A 203 -1.22 14.40 -24.97
CA HIS A 203 -0.34 15.35 -24.30
C HIS A 203 -0.86 15.72 -22.92
N GLU A 204 -2.18 15.84 -22.76
CA GLU A 204 -2.81 16.08 -21.47
C GLU A 204 -2.61 14.88 -20.54
N ILE A 205 -2.86 13.66 -21.03
CA ILE A 205 -2.68 12.45 -20.21
C ILE A 205 -1.21 12.25 -19.82
N TYR A 206 -0.27 12.44 -20.75
CA TYR A 206 1.16 12.35 -20.45
C TYR A 206 1.61 13.43 -19.46
N SER A 207 0.97 14.62 -19.46
CA SER A 207 1.23 15.63 -18.44
C SER A 207 0.87 15.14 -17.04
N VAL A 208 -0.26 14.45 -16.89
CA VAL A 208 -0.69 13.85 -15.62
C VAL A 208 0.28 12.76 -15.18
N PHE A 209 0.74 11.91 -16.09
CA PHE A 209 1.73 10.87 -15.80
C PHE A 209 3.07 11.46 -15.30
N ARG A 210 3.58 12.51 -15.98
CA ARG A 210 4.78 13.22 -15.51
C ARG A 210 4.56 13.82 -14.13
N MET A 211 3.40 14.44 -13.88
CA MET A 211 3.07 14.99 -12.55
C MET A 211 3.05 13.90 -11.46
N ALA A 212 2.57 12.69 -11.76
CA ALA A 212 2.64 11.57 -10.82
C ALA A 212 4.08 11.21 -10.46
N PHE A 213 4.99 11.16 -11.44
CA PHE A 213 6.41 10.95 -11.20
C PHE A 213 7.09 12.12 -10.50
N GLU A 214 6.67 13.35 -10.76
CA GLU A 214 7.13 14.54 -10.05
C GLU A 214 6.79 14.47 -8.56
N VAL A 215 5.55 14.07 -8.23
CA VAL A 215 5.13 13.86 -6.83
C VAL A 215 5.94 12.75 -6.17
N ALA A 216 6.18 11.64 -6.88
CA ALA A 216 7.02 10.55 -6.39
C ALA A 216 8.46 11.01 -6.12
N TYR A 217 9.05 11.79 -7.04
CA TYR A 217 10.37 12.37 -6.89
C TYR A 217 10.48 13.26 -5.66
N ASN A 218 9.56 14.21 -5.50
CA ASN A 218 9.55 15.14 -4.37
C ASN A 218 9.42 14.41 -3.04
N LYS A 219 8.61 13.34 -2.99
CA LYS A 219 8.50 12.50 -1.80
C LYS A 219 9.79 11.72 -1.53
N PHE A 220 10.40 11.18 -2.57
CA PHE A 220 11.67 10.44 -2.47
C PHE A 220 12.81 11.33 -1.98
N THR A 221 13.00 12.50 -2.58
CA THR A 221 14.08 13.45 -2.24
C THR A 221 13.89 14.14 -0.90
N ALA A 222 12.66 14.27 -0.40
CA ALA A 222 12.42 14.75 0.96
C ALA A 222 12.94 13.77 2.03
N HIS A 223 12.86 12.46 1.76
CA HIS A 223 13.12 11.42 2.77
C HIS A 223 14.49 10.75 2.63
N ILE A 224 14.94 10.43 1.42
CA ILE A 224 16.13 9.59 1.22
C ILE A 224 17.43 10.37 1.41
N PRO A 225 17.72 11.48 0.70
CA PRO A 225 18.97 12.24 0.86
C PRO A 225 19.27 12.70 2.29
N ASN A 226 18.23 12.91 3.10
CA ASN A 226 18.34 13.35 4.48
C ASN A 226 18.26 12.21 5.50
N HIS A 227 18.20 10.95 5.06
CA HIS A 227 18.01 9.83 5.96
C HIS A 227 19.26 9.60 6.84
N PRO A 228 19.14 9.51 8.17
CA PRO A 228 20.28 9.37 9.08
C PRO A 228 21.21 8.20 8.74
N ALA A 229 20.62 7.10 8.26
CA ALA A 229 21.38 5.90 7.87
C ALA A 229 22.35 6.14 6.68
N LEU A 230 22.13 7.14 5.83
CA LEU A 230 23.08 7.46 4.75
C LEU A 230 24.42 7.97 5.29
N LYS A 231 24.41 8.74 6.39
CA LYS A 231 25.66 9.21 7.01
C LYS A 231 26.49 8.07 7.58
N GLU A 232 25.82 7.04 8.10
CA GLU A 232 26.47 5.81 8.58
C GLU A 232 27.01 4.94 7.43
N PHE A 233 26.57 5.15 6.19
CA PHE A 233 27.15 4.49 5.00
C PHE A 233 28.47 5.12 4.58
N GLU A 234 28.54 6.46 4.58
CA GLU A 234 29.75 7.19 4.21
C GLU A 234 30.79 7.22 5.34
N ASN A 235 30.35 7.35 6.58
CA ASN A 235 31.21 7.42 7.76
C ASN A 235 30.60 6.62 8.93
N PRO A 236 30.79 5.28 8.95
CA PRO A 236 30.21 4.42 9.96
C PRO A 236 30.73 4.77 11.36
N SER A 237 29.83 4.85 12.33
CA SER A 237 30.19 5.11 13.73
C SER A 237 31.13 4.04 14.31
N ASP A 238 31.95 4.42 15.29
CA ASP A 238 32.86 3.50 16.00
C ASP A 238 32.13 2.30 16.62
N GLU A 239 30.86 2.48 17.02
CA GLU A 239 30.01 1.42 17.54
C GLU A 239 29.61 0.42 16.44
N LEU A 240 29.21 0.91 15.26
CA LEU A 240 28.92 0.06 14.10
C LEU A 240 30.17 -0.70 13.62
N LEU A 241 31.31 -0.03 13.57
CA LEU A 241 32.61 -0.63 13.25
C LEU A 241 33.01 -1.70 14.28
N ARG A 242 32.74 -1.47 15.57
CA ARG A 242 33.00 -2.45 16.64
C ARG A 242 32.12 -3.70 16.49
N GLU A 243 30.85 -3.55 16.15
CA GLU A 243 29.96 -4.68 15.86
C GLU A 243 30.38 -5.44 14.60
N TRP A 244 30.76 -4.73 13.53
CA TRP A 244 31.28 -5.35 12.31
C TRP A 244 32.56 -6.14 12.54
N LYS A 245 33.47 -5.65 13.38
CA LYS A 245 34.68 -6.41 13.76
C LYS A 245 34.35 -7.74 14.46
N ILE A 246 33.29 -7.78 15.27
CA ILE A 246 32.80 -9.02 15.90
C ILE A 246 32.26 -9.97 14.83
N TYR A 247 31.40 -9.48 13.93
CA TYR A 247 30.77 -10.30 12.89
C TYR A 247 31.76 -10.84 11.85
N CYS A 248 32.80 -10.08 11.52
CA CYS A 248 33.84 -10.49 10.58
C CYS A 248 34.94 -11.35 11.24
N GLY A 249 34.82 -11.68 12.53
CA GLY A 249 35.84 -12.47 13.25
C GLY A 249 37.18 -11.75 13.45
N LEU A 250 37.23 -10.44 13.23
CA LEU A 250 38.45 -9.63 13.29
C LEU A 250 38.92 -9.34 14.73
N ASN A 251 38.15 -9.75 15.74
CA ASN A 251 38.51 -9.56 17.14
C ASN A 251 39.45 -10.64 17.72
N ASN A 252 39.82 -11.67 16.95
CA ASN A 252 40.58 -12.81 17.48
C ASN A 252 42.06 -12.93 17.04
N GLU A 253 42.66 -11.97 16.34
CA GLU A 253 44.05 -12.11 15.85
C GLU A 253 45.05 -11.02 16.26
N LEU A 254 44.77 -10.16 17.25
CA LEU A 254 45.75 -9.16 17.71
C LEU A 254 46.04 -9.17 19.22
N ILE A 255 45.87 -10.33 19.88
CA ILE A 255 46.43 -10.55 21.23
C ILE A 255 47.22 -11.85 21.25
N SER A 256 48.25 -11.93 20.40
CA SER A 256 49.47 -12.71 20.68
C SER A 256 50.51 -12.42 19.59
N GLU A 257 51.33 -11.42 19.81
CA GLU A 257 52.79 -11.54 19.65
C GLU A 257 53.44 -10.25 20.18
N VAL A 258 54.23 -10.46 21.23
CA VAL A 258 55.27 -9.56 21.76
C VAL A 258 56.49 -9.67 20.87
#